data_AF-A0AAD3MNU6-F1
#
_entry.id   AF-A0AAD3MNU6-F1
#
_cell.length_a   1.000
_cell.length_b   1.000
_cell.length_c   1.000
_cell.angle_alpha   90.00
_cell.angle_beta   90.00
_cell.angle_gamma   90.00
#
_symmetry.space_group_name_H-M   'P 1'
#
loop_
_entity.id
_entity.type
_entity.pdbx_description
1 polymer ?
#
loop_
_entity_poly.entity_id
_entity_poly.type
_entity_poly.pdbx_seq_one_letter_code
_entity_poly.pdbx_strand_id
1 'polypeptide(L)'
;RDAKGQYLFDLICHHLNLLEKDYFGIRYVDPDKQRHWLEFTKSIAKQMKSQPPFTMCLRVKFYPPDPAALKEEITRYLVFLQVKRDLYHGRLLCKTSDAALLAAYILQAEIGDYDPGKHPEGYSSKFQFFPKHSEKLERRIAEIHKTELIGQTPETSELNFLQKAQMLETYGVDPHPCKDVSGNPAFLAFTPFGFTVLQGNRRVHFLKWEEVTKLKFEAKTFHIYANQKEDKKIILTYFAPTPEACKHLWKCGVENQAFYKLEKSSQVRTVSSSNLFFKGSRFRYSGKVAKEVMEQSAKIKRDPPEIH
;
A
#
# COMPACT_ATOMS: atom_id res chain seq x y z
N ARG A 1 -4.31 24.11 -17.26
CA ARG A 1 -3.08 24.45 -16.50
C ARG A 1 -3.35 24.57 -14.99
N ASP A 2 -4.56 24.95 -14.57
CA ASP A 2 -4.92 25.11 -13.14
C ASP A 2 -5.75 23.99 -12.51
N ALA A 3 -5.94 22.88 -13.23
CA ALA A 3 -6.67 21.72 -12.71
C ALA A 3 -6.03 21.24 -11.40
N LYS A 4 -6.86 21.11 -10.37
CA LYS A 4 -6.45 20.60 -9.06
C LYS A 4 -6.30 19.08 -9.11
N GLY A 5 -5.48 18.52 -8.22
CA GLY A 5 -5.33 17.06 -8.11
C GLY A 5 -6.67 16.34 -7.89
N GLN A 6 -7.60 16.97 -7.16
CA GLN A 6 -8.95 16.44 -6.93
C GLN A 6 -9.71 16.20 -8.23
N TYR A 7 -9.62 17.12 -9.19
CA TYR A 7 -10.32 16.99 -10.48
C TYR A 7 -9.86 15.76 -11.26
N LEU A 8 -8.54 15.54 -11.35
CA LEU A 8 -7.98 14.35 -11.99
C LEU A 8 -8.39 13.07 -11.26
N PHE A 9 -8.37 13.08 -9.93
CA PHE A 9 -8.75 11.93 -9.13
C PHE A 9 -10.22 11.56 -9.34
N ASP A 10 -11.13 12.54 -9.30
CA ASP A 10 -12.55 12.30 -9.53
C ASP A 10 -12.83 11.81 -10.97
N LEU A 11 -12.10 12.32 -11.97
CA LEU A 11 -12.19 11.84 -13.35
C LEU A 11 -11.79 10.35 -13.46
N ILE A 12 -10.68 9.96 -12.83
CA ILE A 12 -10.22 8.56 -12.81
C ILE A 12 -11.24 7.67 -12.09
N CYS A 13 -11.72 8.08 -10.91
CA CYS A 13 -12.72 7.31 -10.17
C CYS A 13 -14.03 7.18 -10.95
N HIS A 14 -14.45 8.23 -11.64
CA HIS A 14 -15.64 8.17 -12.50
C HIS A 14 -15.43 7.20 -13.67
N HIS A 15 -14.29 7.27 -14.36
CA HIS A 15 -13.96 6.40 -15.48
C HIS A 15 -13.89 4.91 -15.08
N LEU A 16 -13.32 4.62 -13.90
CA LEU A 16 -13.26 3.26 -13.33
C LEU A 16 -14.55 2.85 -12.61
N ASN A 17 -15.55 3.73 -12.58
CA ASN A 17 -16.78 3.55 -11.81
C ASN A 17 -16.52 3.16 -10.33
N LEU A 18 -15.54 3.80 -9.68
CA LEU A 18 -15.05 3.47 -8.33
C LEU A 18 -15.70 4.32 -7.24
N LEU A 19 -16.49 3.69 -6.36
CA LEU A 19 -17.14 4.37 -5.23
C LEU A 19 -16.29 4.41 -3.95
N GLU A 20 -15.57 3.33 -3.65
CA GLU A 20 -14.71 3.22 -2.45
C GLU A 20 -13.34 3.89 -2.67
N LYS A 21 -13.37 5.12 -3.19
CA LYS A 21 -12.17 5.84 -3.64
C LYS A 21 -11.20 6.23 -2.53
N ASP A 22 -11.66 6.28 -1.28
CA ASP A 22 -10.86 6.74 -0.14
C ASP A 22 -9.62 5.87 0.15
N TYR A 23 -9.56 4.63 -0.36
CA TYR A 23 -8.37 3.76 -0.27
C TYR A 23 -7.25 4.13 -1.26
N PHE A 24 -7.54 4.94 -2.28
CA PHE A 24 -6.64 5.18 -3.40
C PHE A 24 -6.04 6.59 -3.40
N GLY A 25 -4.94 6.73 -4.12
CA GLY A 25 -4.32 8.02 -4.40
C GLY A 25 -3.58 8.00 -5.73
N ILE A 26 -3.18 9.18 -6.19
CA ILE A 26 -2.35 9.33 -7.39
C ILE A 26 -0.91 9.52 -6.94
N ARG A 27 -0.03 8.63 -7.39
CA ARG A 27 1.41 8.68 -7.09
C ARG A 27 2.19 9.10 -8.34
N TYR A 28 3.22 9.91 -8.15
CA TYR A 28 4.20 10.23 -9.18
C TYR A 28 5.62 10.17 -8.61
N VAL A 29 6.61 10.13 -9.51
CA VAL A 29 8.03 10.17 -9.18
C VAL A 29 8.63 11.37 -9.87
N ASP A 30 9.35 12.22 -9.13
CA ASP A 30 9.98 13.40 -9.70
C ASP A 30 11.33 13.05 -10.38
N PRO A 31 11.97 14.00 -11.10
CA PRO A 31 13.26 13.77 -11.74
C PRO A 31 14.38 13.33 -10.78
N ASP A 32 14.29 13.74 -9.51
CA ASP A 32 15.23 13.37 -8.44
C ASP A 32 14.94 11.97 -7.84
N LYS A 33 14.04 11.20 -8.48
CA LYS A 33 13.58 9.87 -8.06
C LYS A 33 12.82 9.86 -6.72
N GLN A 34 12.39 11.01 -6.22
CA GLN A 34 11.56 11.09 -5.03
C GLN A 34 10.11 10.75 -5.38
N ARG A 35 9.49 9.88 -4.58
CA ARG A 35 8.08 9.53 -4.69
C ARG A 35 7.22 10.59 -4.01
N HIS A 36 6.07 10.88 -4.60
CA HIS A 36 5.10 11.83 -4.09
C HIS A 36 3.68 11.32 -4.27
N TRP A 37 2.82 11.61 -3.29
CA TRP A 37 1.37 11.56 -3.46
C TRP A 37 0.90 12.92 -3.97
N LEU A 38 0.09 12.92 -5.02
CA LEU A 38 -0.52 14.14 -5.56
C LEU A 38 -1.43 14.77 -4.49
N GLU A 39 -1.17 16.01 -4.13
CA GLU A 39 -2.03 16.76 -3.21
C GLU A 39 -3.28 17.24 -3.96
N PHE A 40 -4.45 16.77 -3.52
CA PHE A 40 -5.72 17.02 -4.22
C PHE A 40 -6.17 18.48 -4.21
N THR A 41 -5.79 19.24 -3.18
CA THR A 41 -6.17 20.66 -3.04
C THR A 41 -5.33 21.61 -3.88
N LYS A 42 -4.19 21.15 -4.40
CA LYS A 42 -3.24 21.97 -5.16
C LYS A 42 -3.38 21.73 -6.66
N SER A 43 -3.00 22.75 -7.45
CA SER A 43 -2.86 22.61 -8.91
C SER A 43 -1.84 21.51 -9.22
N ILE A 44 -2.14 20.68 -10.23
CA ILE A 44 -1.26 19.61 -10.69
C ILE A 44 0.05 20.20 -11.21
N ALA A 45 -0.03 21.20 -12.09
CA ALA A 45 1.16 21.81 -12.70
C ALA A 45 2.11 22.41 -11.65
N LYS A 46 1.58 22.96 -10.54
CA LYS A 46 2.39 23.54 -9.46
C LYS A 46 3.13 22.49 -8.59
N GLN A 47 2.77 21.22 -8.70
CA GLN A 47 3.38 20.12 -7.96
C GLN A 47 4.44 19.37 -8.77
N MET A 48 4.41 19.51 -10.10
CA MET A 48 5.33 18.83 -11.00
C MET A 48 6.61 19.65 -11.17
N LYS A 49 7.76 18.96 -11.03
CA LYS A 49 9.08 19.53 -11.36
C LYS A 49 9.44 19.37 -12.84
N SER A 50 8.83 18.40 -13.52
CA SER A 50 9.07 18.12 -14.94
C SER A 50 8.06 18.85 -15.82
N GLN A 51 8.36 18.95 -17.11
CA GLN A 51 7.37 19.35 -18.12
C GLN A 51 6.46 18.16 -18.49
N PRO A 52 5.26 18.40 -19.02
CA PRO A 52 4.41 17.35 -19.58
C PRO A 52 5.09 16.59 -20.73
N PRO A 53 4.72 15.32 -21.01
CA PRO A 53 3.66 14.56 -20.34
C PRO A 53 4.06 14.10 -18.92
N PHE A 54 3.09 14.08 -18.02
CA PHE A 54 3.29 13.63 -16.63
C PHE A 54 2.96 12.15 -16.50
N THR A 55 3.90 11.36 -15.99
CA THR A 55 3.65 9.96 -15.62
C THR A 55 3.15 9.88 -14.19
N MET A 56 1.90 9.46 -14.01
CA MET A 56 1.27 9.25 -12.71
C MET A 56 0.59 7.89 -12.68
N CYS A 57 0.39 7.33 -11.49
CA CYS A 57 -0.30 6.05 -11.33
C CYS A 57 -1.33 6.16 -10.22
N LEU A 58 -2.54 5.65 -10.47
CA LEU A 58 -3.45 5.28 -9.39
C LEU A 58 -2.81 4.13 -8.59
N ARG A 59 -2.81 4.25 -7.26
CA ARG A 59 -2.25 3.26 -6.33
C ARG A 59 -3.15 3.15 -5.11
N VAL A 60 -3.13 2.00 -4.45
CA VAL A 60 -3.66 1.89 -3.09
C VAL A 60 -2.76 2.73 -2.19
N LYS A 61 -3.36 3.71 -1.53
CA LYS A 61 -2.69 4.59 -0.55
C LYS A 61 -2.92 4.07 0.87
N PHE A 62 -4.10 3.55 1.13
CA PHE A 62 -4.47 2.90 2.38
C PHE A 62 -4.95 1.49 2.07
N TYR A 63 -4.18 0.48 2.46
CA TYR A 63 -4.56 -0.91 2.28
C TYR A 63 -5.70 -1.26 3.26
N PRO A 64 -6.75 -1.96 2.81
CA PRO A 64 -7.78 -2.43 3.72
C PRO A 64 -7.17 -3.45 4.70
N PRO A 65 -7.43 -3.34 6.02
CA PRO A 65 -7.01 -4.35 6.99
C PRO A 65 -7.62 -5.72 6.71
N ASP A 66 -8.84 -5.74 6.18
CA ASP A 66 -9.56 -6.93 5.70
C ASP A 66 -10.09 -6.65 4.29
N PRO A 67 -9.40 -7.11 3.22
CA PRO A 67 -9.86 -6.94 1.85
C PRO A 67 -11.18 -7.67 1.55
N ALA A 68 -11.54 -8.71 2.30
CA ALA A 68 -12.80 -9.43 2.11
C ALA A 68 -14.01 -8.60 2.56
N ALA A 69 -13.80 -7.63 3.45
CA ALA A 69 -14.82 -6.70 3.91
C ALA A 69 -15.11 -5.54 2.93
N LEU A 70 -14.30 -5.38 1.86
CA LEU A 70 -14.58 -4.40 0.82
C LEU A 70 -15.88 -4.74 0.11
N LYS A 71 -16.74 -3.72 -0.10
CA LYS A 71 -18.09 -3.95 -0.62
C LYS A 71 -18.06 -4.22 -2.13
N GLU A 72 -17.34 -3.40 -2.87
CA GLU A 72 -17.33 -3.45 -4.33
C GLU A 72 -16.23 -4.37 -4.86
N GLU A 73 -16.59 -5.17 -5.86
CA GLU A 73 -15.66 -6.07 -6.52
C GLU A 73 -14.52 -5.33 -7.24
N ILE A 74 -14.82 -4.23 -7.92
CA ILE A 74 -13.80 -3.39 -8.56
C ILE A 74 -12.76 -2.87 -7.56
N THR A 75 -13.18 -2.54 -6.33
CA THR A 75 -12.24 -2.13 -5.27
C THR A 75 -11.34 -3.30 -4.88
N ARG A 76 -11.92 -4.49 -4.67
CA ARG A 76 -11.16 -5.71 -4.36
C ARG A 76 -10.17 -6.04 -5.47
N TYR A 77 -10.60 -5.99 -6.73
CA TYR A 77 -9.76 -6.22 -7.90
C TYR A 77 -8.58 -5.24 -7.98
N LEU A 78 -8.82 -3.94 -7.79
CA LEU A 78 -7.74 -2.95 -7.80
C LEU A 78 -6.75 -3.15 -6.63
N VAL A 79 -7.22 -3.62 -5.48
CA VAL A 79 -6.35 -4.01 -4.36
C VAL A 79 -5.58 -5.29 -4.70
N PHE A 80 -6.21 -6.29 -5.33
CA PHE A 80 -5.54 -7.48 -5.86
C PHE A 80 -4.41 -7.12 -6.81
N LEU A 81 -4.66 -6.28 -7.83
CA LEU A 81 -3.64 -5.83 -8.77
C LEU A 81 -2.46 -5.12 -8.08
N GLN A 82 -2.74 -4.33 -7.06
CA GLN A 82 -1.71 -3.66 -6.28
C GLN A 82 -0.86 -4.65 -5.48
N VAL A 83 -1.48 -5.62 -4.80
CA VAL A 83 -0.78 -6.61 -3.97
C VAL A 83 -0.03 -7.63 -4.83
N LYS A 84 -0.59 -8.03 -5.99
CA LYS A 84 0.10 -8.77 -7.04
C LYS A 84 1.36 -8.05 -7.51
N ARG A 85 1.27 -6.73 -7.75
CA ARG A 85 2.44 -5.90 -8.08
C ARG A 85 3.46 -5.88 -6.94
N ASP A 86 3.01 -5.85 -5.69
CA ASP A 86 3.91 -5.87 -4.52
C ASP A 86 4.63 -7.22 -4.40
N LEU A 87 3.98 -8.33 -4.75
CA LEU A 87 4.60 -9.65 -4.89
C LEU A 87 5.65 -9.66 -6.00
N TYR A 88 5.30 -9.18 -7.19
CA TYR A 88 6.20 -9.11 -8.34
C TYR A 88 7.45 -8.27 -8.08
N HIS A 89 7.33 -7.16 -7.35
CA HIS A 89 8.48 -6.31 -7.01
C HIS A 89 9.19 -6.72 -5.71
N GLY A 90 8.83 -7.84 -5.10
CA GLY A 90 9.47 -8.36 -3.88
C GLY A 90 9.22 -7.52 -2.62
N ARG A 91 8.12 -6.76 -2.57
CA ARG A 91 7.68 -6.01 -1.39
C ARG A 91 6.87 -6.88 -0.44
N LEU A 92 6.08 -7.80 -1.00
CA LEU A 92 5.35 -8.80 -0.23
C LEU A 92 6.25 -10.03 -0.03
N LEU A 93 6.97 -10.04 1.10
CA LEU A 93 7.84 -11.14 1.52
C LEU A 93 7.02 -12.32 2.03
N CYS A 94 7.31 -13.50 1.49
CA CYS A 94 6.67 -14.75 1.88
C CYS A 94 7.63 -15.93 1.73
N LYS A 95 7.35 -17.02 2.45
CA LYS A 95 8.04 -18.31 2.27
C LYS A 95 7.66 -18.94 0.92
N THR A 96 8.50 -19.84 0.41
CA THR A 96 8.30 -20.49 -0.90
C THR A 96 6.93 -21.17 -1.06
N SER A 97 6.38 -21.77 0.00
CA SER A 97 5.05 -22.40 -0.05
C SER A 97 3.94 -21.38 -0.27
N ASP A 98 4.03 -20.22 0.40
CA ASP A 98 3.04 -19.15 0.26
C ASP A 98 3.20 -18.44 -1.08
N ALA A 99 4.45 -18.27 -1.56
CA ALA A 99 4.72 -17.78 -2.90
C ALA A 99 4.05 -18.65 -3.96
N ALA A 100 4.23 -19.97 -3.89
CA ALA A 100 3.64 -20.89 -4.85
C ALA A 100 2.10 -20.79 -4.87
N LEU A 101 1.47 -20.74 -3.70
CA LEU A 101 0.02 -20.62 -3.57
C LEU A 101 -0.49 -19.28 -4.12
N LEU A 102 0.16 -18.17 -3.78
CA LEU A 102 -0.21 -16.84 -4.27
C LEU A 102 -0.08 -16.74 -5.80
N ALA A 103 0.99 -17.28 -6.37
CA ALA A 103 1.16 -17.32 -7.82
C ALA A 103 0.14 -18.25 -8.51
N ALA A 104 -0.24 -19.36 -7.87
CA ALA A 104 -1.29 -20.24 -8.39
C ALA A 104 -2.66 -19.54 -8.41
N TYR A 105 -3.00 -18.75 -7.38
CA TYR A 105 -4.22 -17.93 -7.42
C TYR A 105 -4.19 -16.88 -8.54
N ILE A 106 -3.05 -16.22 -8.77
CA ILE A 106 -2.90 -15.28 -9.90
C ILE A 106 -3.11 -16.01 -11.23
N LEU A 107 -2.52 -17.20 -11.37
CA LEU A 107 -2.62 -18.01 -12.58
C LEU A 107 -4.08 -18.42 -12.85
N GLN A 108 -4.77 -18.98 -11.85
CA GLN A 108 -6.18 -19.34 -11.94
C GLN A 108 -7.05 -18.13 -12.31
N ALA A 109 -6.78 -16.96 -11.73
CA ALA A 109 -7.53 -15.74 -12.05
C ALA A 109 -7.32 -15.26 -13.50
N GLU A 110 -6.13 -15.45 -14.07
CA GLU A 110 -5.80 -14.97 -15.42
C GLU A 110 -6.19 -15.93 -16.54
N ILE A 111 -6.06 -17.25 -16.33
CA ILE A 111 -6.25 -18.24 -17.40
C ILE A 111 -7.33 -19.27 -17.13
N GLY A 112 -7.99 -19.21 -15.97
CA GLY A 112 -8.99 -20.19 -15.55
C GLY A 112 -8.40 -21.57 -15.31
N ASP A 113 -9.26 -22.59 -15.30
CA ASP A 113 -8.90 -23.96 -14.95
C ASP A 113 -7.77 -24.54 -15.81
N TYR A 114 -6.99 -25.43 -15.20
CA TYR A 114 -5.97 -26.18 -15.92
C TYR A 114 -6.57 -27.05 -17.04
N ASP A 115 -6.16 -26.79 -18.27
CA ASP A 115 -6.47 -27.58 -19.47
C ASP A 115 -5.19 -28.23 -20.03
N PRO A 116 -5.08 -29.58 -20.09
CA PRO A 116 -3.90 -30.27 -20.63
C PRO A 116 -3.52 -29.89 -22.07
N GLY A 117 -4.50 -29.50 -22.90
CA GLY A 117 -4.29 -29.09 -24.29
C GLY A 117 -3.76 -27.65 -24.42
N LYS A 118 -4.04 -26.78 -23.44
CA LYS A 118 -3.60 -25.38 -23.42
C LYS A 118 -2.38 -25.14 -22.53
N HIS A 119 -2.17 -25.99 -21.52
CA HIS A 119 -1.17 -25.82 -20.47
C HIS A 119 -0.14 -26.97 -20.51
N PRO A 120 0.80 -26.93 -21.48
CA PRO A 120 1.89 -27.90 -21.55
C PRO A 120 2.86 -27.73 -20.37
N GLU A 121 3.77 -28.69 -20.18
CA GLU A 121 4.80 -28.59 -19.14
C GLU A 121 5.57 -27.25 -19.25
N GLY A 122 5.78 -26.59 -18.10
CA GLY A 122 6.44 -25.28 -18.03
C GLY A 122 5.56 -24.08 -18.44
N TYR A 123 4.25 -24.24 -18.68
CA TYR A 123 3.36 -23.12 -19.01
C TYR A 123 3.40 -21.97 -17.98
N SER A 124 3.54 -22.29 -16.70
CA SER A 124 3.63 -21.32 -15.61
C SER A 124 4.86 -20.40 -15.72
N SER A 125 5.93 -20.84 -16.37
CA SER A 125 7.17 -20.06 -16.54
C SER A 125 6.99 -18.86 -17.50
N LYS A 126 5.90 -18.83 -18.29
CA LYS A 126 5.54 -17.69 -19.14
C LYS A 126 5.04 -16.49 -18.33
N PHE A 127 4.66 -16.70 -17.07
CA PHE A 127 4.14 -15.68 -16.19
C PHE A 127 5.23 -15.21 -15.23
N GLN A 128 5.46 -13.90 -15.18
CA GLN A 128 6.41 -13.33 -14.25
C GLN A 128 5.72 -12.95 -12.94
N PHE A 129 5.73 -13.86 -11.97
CA PHE A 129 5.14 -13.64 -10.65
C PHE A 129 6.10 -13.01 -9.64
N PHE A 130 7.41 -13.21 -9.82
CA PHE A 130 8.44 -12.83 -8.84
C PHE A 130 9.67 -12.20 -9.53
N PRO A 131 10.51 -11.45 -8.80
CA PRO A 131 11.78 -10.97 -9.35
C PRO A 131 12.77 -12.09 -9.69
N LYS A 132 12.66 -13.23 -9.01
CA LYS A 132 13.54 -14.40 -9.16
C LYS A 132 12.71 -15.66 -9.24
N HIS A 133 13.00 -16.47 -10.25
CA HIS A 133 12.29 -17.71 -10.54
C HIS A 133 13.18 -18.91 -10.24
N SER A 134 12.56 -20.03 -9.84
CA SER A 134 13.24 -21.32 -9.76
C SER A 134 12.31 -22.39 -10.30
N GLU A 135 12.85 -23.36 -11.02
CA GLU A 135 12.08 -24.44 -11.62
C GLU A 135 11.25 -25.21 -10.58
N LYS A 136 11.80 -25.40 -9.38
CA LYS A 136 11.07 -26.02 -8.25
C LYS A 136 9.82 -25.24 -7.86
N LEU A 137 9.90 -23.91 -7.83
CA LEU A 137 8.76 -23.06 -7.54
C LEU A 137 7.71 -23.13 -8.66
N GLU A 138 8.15 -23.09 -9.91
CA GLU A 138 7.26 -23.15 -11.08
C GLU A 138 6.49 -24.47 -11.14
N ARG A 139 7.17 -25.61 -10.92
CA ARG A 139 6.51 -26.91 -10.82
C ARG A 139 5.47 -26.94 -9.70
N ARG A 140 5.77 -26.36 -8.53
CA ARG A 140 4.82 -26.30 -7.42
C ARG A 140 3.61 -25.41 -7.73
N ILE A 141 3.81 -24.29 -8.43
CA ILE A 141 2.71 -23.42 -8.88
C ILE A 141 1.78 -24.20 -9.82
N ALA A 142 2.36 -24.86 -10.82
CA ALA A 142 1.60 -25.64 -11.80
C ALA A 142 0.84 -26.81 -11.16
N GLU A 143 1.43 -27.45 -10.14
CA GLU A 143 0.80 -28.52 -9.35
C GLU A 143 -0.44 -28.00 -8.60
N ILE A 144 -0.29 -26.92 -7.82
CA ILE A 144 -1.41 -26.30 -7.07
C ILE A 144 -2.53 -25.89 -8.03
N HIS A 145 -2.19 -25.20 -9.12
CA HIS A 145 -3.16 -24.79 -10.14
C HIS A 145 -3.93 -25.99 -10.72
N LYS A 146 -3.23 -27.09 -10.99
CA LYS A 146 -3.83 -28.31 -11.55
C LYS A 146 -4.67 -29.10 -10.55
N THR A 147 -4.35 -29.14 -9.26
CA THR A 147 -4.98 -30.08 -8.32
C THR A 147 -5.85 -29.42 -7.25
N GLU A 148 -5.62 -28.15 -6.93
CA GLU A 148 -6.24 -27.49 -5.77
C GLU A 148 -7.22 -26.37 -6.18
N LEU A 149 -7.11 -25.80 -7.39
CA LEU A 149 -7.84 -24.57 -7.77
C LEU A 149 -8.94 -24.76 -8.83
N ILE A 150 -9.15 -25.98 -9.33
CA ILE A 150 -10.18 -26.28 -10.36
C ILE A 150 -11.56 -25.79 -9.91
N GLY A 151 -12.25 -25.09 -10.81
CA GLY A 151 -13.59 -24.55 -10.62
C GLY A 151 -13.64 -23.24 -9.87
N GLN A 152 -12.50 -22.67 -9.44
CA GLN A 152 -12.49 -21.32 -8.87
C GLN A 152 -12.64 -20.29 -9.99
N THR A 153 -13.59 -19.38 -9.80
CA THR A 153 -13.73 -18.21 -10.66
C THR A 153 -12.57 -17.21 -10.42
N PRO A 154 -12.33 -16.26 -11.34
CA PRO A 154 -11.35 -15.20 -11.12
C PRO A 154 -11.56 -14.45 -9.80
N GLU A 155 -12.80 -14.04 -9.52
CA GLU A 155 -13.15 -13.24 -8.34
C GLU A 155 -12.88 -14.03 -7.04
N THR A 156 -13.15 -15.35 -7.06
CA THR A 156 -12.87 -16.24 -5.93
C THR A 156 -11.36 -16.40 -5.73
N SER A 157 -10.60 -16.57 -6.81
CA SER A 157 -9.15 -16.74 -6.77
C SER A 157 -8.44 -15.47 -6.27
N GLU A 158 -8.90 -14.30 -6.72
CA GLU A 158 -8.43 -13.00 -6.28
C GLU A 158 -8.74 -12.74 -4.80
N LEU A 159 -9.95 -13.09 -4.34
CA LEU A 159 -10.33 -13.00 -2.94
C LEU A 159 -9.45 -13.90 -2.06
N ASN A 160 -9.25 -15.15 -2.46
CA ASN A 160 -8.40 -16.10 -1.76
C ASN A 160 -6.93 -15.63 -1.72
N PHE A 161 -6.44 -15.06 -2.82
CA PHE A 161 -5.12 -14.41 -2.88
C PHE A 161 -5.02 -13.30 -1.83
N LEU A 162 -6.00 -12.40 -1.77
CA LEU A 162 -6.00 -11.27 -0.83
C LEU A 162 -6.08 -11.74 0.62
N GLN A 163 -6.92 -12.73 0.91
CA GLN A 163 -7.05 -13.34 2.25
C GLN A 163 -5.75 -14.01 2.70
N LYS A 164 -5.00 -14.62 1.78
CA LYS A 164 -3.68 -15.17 2.08
C LYS A 164 -2.64 -14.06 2.26
N ALA A 165 -2.64 -13.07 1.39
CA ALA A 165 -1.67 -11.98 1.38
C ALA A 165 -1.74 -11.11 2.64
N GLN A 166 -2.94 -10.81 3.15
CA GLN A 166 -3.12 -10.00 4.37
C GLN A 166 -2.48 -10.63 5.62
N MET A 167 -2.28 -11.95 5.63
CA MET A 167 -1.65 -12.66 6.74
C MET A 167 -0.12 -12.50 6.76
N LEU A 168 0.49 -12.00 5.68
CA LEU A 168 1.93 -11.83 5.57
C LEU A 168 2.38 -10.55 6.27
N GLU A 169 3.52 -10.60 6.96
CA GLU A 169 4.01 -9.48 7.78
C GLU A 169 4.28 -8.18 6.98
N THR A 170 4.46 -8.32 5.67
CA THR A 170 4.79 -7.22 4.75
C THR A 170 3.61 -6.78 3.89
N TYR A 171 2.40 -7.25 4.20
CA TYR A 171 1.18 -6.74 3.58
C TYR A 171 1.05 -5.21 3.79
N GLY A 172 0.85 -4.49 2.68
CA GLY A 172 0.73 -3.03 2.68
C GLY A 172 2.03 -2.26 2.87
N VAL A 173 3.20 -2.90 2.78
CA VAL A 173 4.50 -2.22 2.90
C VAL A 173 4.86 -1.45 1.62
N ASP A 174 4.81 -0.12 1.67
CA ASP A 174 5.53 0.77 0.73
C ASP A 174 6.78 1.34 1.42
N PRO A 175 7.99 0.82 1.14
CA PRO A 175 9.18 1.10 1.95
C PRO A 175 9.77 2.49 1.67
N HIS A 176 10.08 3.21 2.76
CA HIS A 176 10.86 4.45 2.79
C HIS A 176 12.31 4.14 3.20
N PRO A 177 13.30 4.32 2.30
CA PRO A 177 14.71 4.08 2.62
C PRO A 177 15.22 5.09 3.65
N CYS A 178 15.84 4.61 4.73
CA CYS A 178 16.46 5.40 5.78
C CYS A 178 17.71 4.68 6.33
N LYS A 179 18.38 5.30 7.30
CA LYS A 179 19.40 4.68 8.15
C LYS A 179 18.99 4.74 9.63
N ASP A 180 19.38 3.74 10.41
CA ASP A 180 19.28 3.81 11.87
C ASP A 180 20.41 4.67 12.47
N VAL A 181 20.43 4.79 13.80
CA VAL A 181 21.45 5.55 14.55
C VAL A 181 22.87 4.99 14.42
N SER A 182 23.01 3.73 14.05
CA SER A 182 24.28 3.05 13.80
C SER A 182 24.71 3.15 12.33
N GLY A 183 23.90 3.80 11.48
CA GLY A 183 24.17 3.96 10.05
C GLY A 183 23.73 2.78 9.18
N ASN A 184 23.10 1.75 9.75
CA ASN A 184 22.63 0.58 9.00
C ASN A 184 21.40 0.94 8.15
N PRO A 185 21.29 0.41 6.92
CA PRO A 185 20.10 0.58 6.09
C PRO A 185 18.84 0.03 6.78
N ALA A 186 17.78 0.83 6.78
CA ALA A 186 16.47 0.45 7.28
C ALA A 186 15.38 0.93 6.32
N PHE A 187 14.33 0.13 6.16
CA PHE A 187 13.13 0.51 5.42
C PHE A 187 11.97 0.70 6.38
N LEU A 188 11.47 1.93 6.47
CA LEU A 188 10.32 2.29 7.28
C LEU A 188 9.05 2.16 6.44
N ALA A 189 7.97 1.66 7.01
CA ALA A 189 6.68 1.63 6.34
C ALA A 189 5.52 1.79 7.31
N PHE A 190 4.38 2.20 6.77
CA PHE A 190 3.11 2.31 7.48
C PHE A 190 2.13 1.35 6.84
N THR A 191 1.64 0.39 7.62
CA THR A 191 0.71 -0.64 7.18
C THR A 191 -0.66 -0.42 7.84
N PRO A 192 -1.70 -1.18 7.44
CA PRO A 192 -3.00 -1.09 8.11
C PRO A 192 -2.94 -1.36 9.61
N PHE A 193 -1.94 -2.15 10.04
CA PHE A 193 -1.82 -2.60 11.43
C PHE A 193 -0.88 -1.74 12.28
N GLY A 194 -0.01 -0.94 11.66
CA GLY A 194 0.92 -0.09 12.41
C GLY A 194 2.13 0.39 11.62
N PHE A 195 3.11 0.91 12.36
CA PHE A 195 4.42 1.26 11.84
C PHE A 195 5.36 0.05 11.90
N THR A 196 6.14 -0.17 10.85
CA THR A 196 7.09 -1.28 10.76
C THR A 196 8.46 -0.80 10.27
N VAL A 197 9.51 -1.47 10.75
CA VAL A 197 10.89 -1.25 10.30
C VAL A 197 11.47 -2.58 9.84
N LEU A 198 11.94 -2.60 8.60
CA LEU A 198 12.63 -3.74 8.00
C LEU A 198 14.13 -3.46 7.89
N GLN A 199 14.96 -4.41 8.30
CA GLN A 199 16.39 -4.43 8.00
C GLN A 199 16.69 -5.72 7.22
N GLY A 200 17.10 -5.57 5.96
CA GLY A 200 17.06 -6.68 4.99
C GLY A 200 15.64 -7.24 4.85
N ASN A 201 15.50 -8.55 5.00
CA ASN A 201 14.21 -9.25 4.94
C ASN A 201 13.57 -9.51 6.32
N ARG A 202 14.08 -8.86 7.38
CA ARG A 202 13.60 -9.06 8.76
C ARG A 202 12.91 -7.83 9.29
N ARG A 203 11.77 -8.03 9.93
CA ARG A 203 11.07 -7.00 10.70
C ARG A 203 11.72 -6.85 12.07
N VAL A 204 12.39 -5.71 12.30
CA VAL A 204 13.12 -5.43 13.54
C VAL A 204 12.30 -4.61 14.54
N HIS A 205 11.33 -3.83 14.06
CA HIS A 205 10.36 -3.16 14.90
C HIS A 205 8.97 -3.24 14.29
N PHE A 206 7.97 -3.36 15.16
CA PHE A 206 6.56 -3.23 14.85
C PHE A 206 5.87 -2.49 15.99
N LEU A 207 5.21 -1.38 15.68
CA LEU A 207 4.46 -0.57 16.62
C LEU A 207 3.03 -0.44 16.12
N LYS A 208 2.07 -0.94 16.90
CA LYS A 208 0.65 -0.80 16.56
C LYS A 208 0.22 0.66 16.61
N TRP A 209 -0.83 1.02 15.89
CA TRP A 209 -1.29 2.41 15.84
C TRP A 209 -1.65 2.98 17.22
N GLU A 210 -2.14 2.15 18.14
CA GLU A 210 -2.45 2.53 19.52
C GLU A 210 -1.19 2.97 20.27
N GLU A 211 -0.07 2.27 20.05
CA GLU A 211 1.23 2.52 20.66
C GLU A 211 1.87 3.79 20.10
N VAL A 212 1.68 4.11 18.81
CA VAL A 212 2.26 5.31 18.18
C VAL A 212 1.58 6.58 18.70
N THR A 213 2.33 7.42 19.41
CA THR A 213 1.81 8.65 20.04
C THR A 213 2.10 9.90 19.22
N LYS A 214 3.29 10.00 18.60
CA LYS A 214 3.68 11.20 17.86
C LYS A 214 4.68 10.89 16.76
N LEU A 215 4.55 11.58 15.64
CA LEU A 215 5.49 11.56 14.51
C LEU A 215 6.07 12.96 14.32
N LYS A 216 7.39 13.06 14.22
CA LYS A 216 8.11 14.32 13.97
C LYS A 216 9.18 14.15 12.91
N PHE A 217 9.54 15.25 12.27
CA PHE A 217 10.77 15.29 11.49
C PHE A 217 11.44 16.67 11.57
N GLU A 218 12.76 16.67 11.47
CA GLU A 218 13.60 17.86 11.37
C GLU A 218 14.72 17.60 10.37
N ALA A 219 14.79 18.41 9.31
CA ALA A 219 15.66 18.18 8.16
C ALA A 219 15.53 16.72 7.64
N LYS A 220 16.56 15.90 7.81
CA LYS A 220 16.60 14.49 7.40
C LYS A 220 16.21 13.51 8.50
N THR A 221 16.05 13.97 9.73
CA THR A 221 15.84 13.13 10.91
C THR A 221 14.35 12.93 11.16
N PHE A 222 13.91 11.67 11.23
CA PHE A 222 12.55 11.26 11.55
C PHE A 222 12.51 10.65 12.95
N HIS A 223 11.52 11.04 13.74
CA HIS A 223 11.29 10.49 15.07
C HIS A 223 9.87 9.93 15.19
N ILE A 224 9.77 8.71 15.70
CA ILE A 224 8.51 8.09 16.11
C ILE A 224 8.53 7.87 17.63
N TYR A 225 7.55 8.46 18.29
CA TYR A 225 7.31 8.31 19.72
C TYR A 225 6.23 7.25 19.90
N ALA A 226 6.47 6.31 20.80
CA ALA A 226 5.49 5.28 21.13
C ALA A 226 5.49 4.91 22.61
N ASN A 227 4.35 4.41 23.08
CA ASN A 227 4.19 3.80 24.39
C ASN A 227 4.10 2.29 24.19
N GLN A 228 5.07 1.53 24.71
CA GLN A 228 5.01 0.07 24.72
C GLN A 228 4.34 -0.44 26.02
N LYS A 229 4.14 -1.76 26.11
CA LYS A 229 3.70 -2.42 27.35
C LYS A 229 4.57 -1.97 28.53
N GLU A 230 3.96 -1.90 29.72
CA GLU A 230 4.59 -1.39 30.96
C GLU A 230 4.86 0.13 30.96
N ASP A 231 4.06 0.91 30.20
CA ASP A 231 4.17 2.38 30.09
C ASP A 231 5.55 2.92 29.68
N LYS A 232 6.37 2.06 29.07
CA LYS A 232 7.69 2.44 28.59
C LYS A 232 7.55 3.32 27.35
N LYS A 233 7.89 4.60 27.51
CA LYS A 233 7.98 5.56 26.41
C LYS A 233 9.28 5.32 25.64
N ILE A 234 9.15 5.06 24.34
CA ILE A 234 10.28 4.88 23.44
C ILE A 234 10.28 5.95 22.34
N ILE A 235 11.46 6.27 21.84
CA ILE A 235 11.67 7.15 20.70
C ILE A 235 12.59 6.43 19.73
N LEU A 236 12.09 6.05 18.56
CA LEU A 236 12.95 5.53 17.49
C LEU A 236 13.33 6.70 16.57
N THR A 237 14.60 6.73 16.17
CA THR A 237 15.18 7.79 15.35
C THR A 237 15.80 7.19 14.10
N TYR A 238 15.45 7.76 12.95
CA TYR A 238 15.94 7.33 11.64
C TYR A 238 16.31 8.51 10.76
N PHE A 239 17.21 8.29 9.81
CA PHE A 239 17.73 9.34 8.93
C PHE A 239 17.37 9.04 7.47
N ALA A 240 16.53 9.88 6.89
CA ALA A 240 16.16 9.83 5.47
C ALA A 240 17.30 10.38 4.58
N PRO A 241 17.34 10.03 3.28
CA PRO A 241 18.40 10.49 2.38
C PRO A 241 18.37 12.01 2.14
N THR A 242 17.18 12.60 2.09
CA THR A 242 16.95 14.03 1.82
C THR A 242 15.85 14.60 2.75
N PRO A 243 15.82 15.92 2.97
CA PRO A 243 14.73 16.55 3.71
C PRO A 243 13.35 16.32 3.06
N GLU A 244 13.29 16.26 1.74
CA GLU A 244 12.07 15.99 0.98
C GLU A 244 11.57 14.57 1.22
N ALA A 245 12.47 13.58 1.24
CA ALA A 245 12.15 12.20 1.57
C ALA A 245 11.63 12.08 3.01
N CYS A 246 12.27 12.79 3.95
CA CYS A 246 11.85 12.80 5.36
C CYS A 246 10.45 13.43 5.54
N LYS A 247 10.22 14.57 4.87
CA LYS A 247 8.91 15.24 4.86
C LYS A 247 7.83 14.35 4.24
N HIS A 248 8.14 13.63 3.16
CA HIS A 248 7.22 12.67 2.53
C HIS A 248 6.90 11.52 3.47
N LEU A 249 7.92 10.88 4.08
CA LEU A 249 7.76 9.85 5.12
C LEU A 249 6.85 10.33 6.26
N TRP A 250 7.11 11.52 6.79
CA TRP A 250 6.30 12.08 7.88
C TRP A 250 4.85 12.33 7.47
N LYS A 251 4.61 12.90 6.27
CA LYS A 251 3.25 13.07 5.75
C LYS A 251 2.53 11.72 5.64
N CYS A 252 3.16 10.71 5.02
CA CYS A 252 2.60 9.37 4.92
C CYS A 252 2.25 8.80 6.31
N GLY A 253 3.12 8.96 7.29
CA GLY A 253 2.87 8.48 8.65
C GLY A 253 1.69 9.19 9.33
N VAL A 254 1.59 10.52 9.19
CA VAL A 254 0.47 11.29 9.74
C VAL A 254 -0.85 10.90 9.07
N GLU A 255 -0.85 10.71 7.75
CA GLU A 255 -2.04 10.27 7.01
C GLU A 255 -2.48 8.87 7.41
N ASN A 256 -1.57 7.90 7.49
CA ASN A 256 -1.89 6.52 7.88
C ASN A 256 -2.34 6.43 9.34
N GLN A 257 -1.68 7.16 10.25
CA GLN A 257 -2.12 7.25 11.64
C GLN A 257 -3.54 7.83 11.72
N ALA A 258 -3.83 8.92 11.00
CA ALA A 258 -5.17 9.48 10.99
C ALA A 258 -6.20 8.49 10.42
N PHE A 259 -5.88 7.82 9.31
CA PHE A 259 -6.79 6.90 8.63
C PHE A 259 -7.12 5.67 9.46
N TYR A 260 -6.14 4.98 10.06
CA TYR A 260 -6.38 3.72 10.76
C TYR A 260 -6.65 3.87 12.26
N LYS A 261 -6.11 4.91 12.92
CA LYS A 261 -6.22 5.07 14.39
C LYS A 261 -7.49 5.80 14.83
N LEU A 262 -7.94 6.79 14.06
CA LEU A 262 -9.03 7.68 14.48
C LEU A 262 -10.38 7.07 14.15
N GLU A 263 -11.36 7.33 15.00
CA GLU A 263 -12.73 6.87 14.77
C GLU A 263 -13.52 7.78 13.85
N LYS A 264 -13.20 9.09 13.85
CA LYS A 264 -13.88 10.11 13.05
C LYS A 264 -12.88 11.10 12.47
N SER A 265 -13.11 11.54 11.24
CA SER A 265 -12.33 12.59 10.58
C SER A 265 -12.36 13.92 11.34
N SER A 266 -13.41 14.19 12.12
CA SER A 266 -13.51 15.36 13.00
C SER A 266 -12.44 15.38 14.11
N GLN A 267 -11.87 14.23 14.47
CA GLN A 267 -10.77 14.12 15.44
C GLN A 267 -9.42 14.52 14.83
N VAL A 268 -9.32 14.64 13.50
CA VAL A 268 -8.05 14.94 12.81
C VAL A 268 -7.61 16.37 13.12
N ARG A 269 -6.47 16.48 13.79
CA ARG A 269 -5.82 17.75 14.14
C ARG A 269 -4.70 18.10 13.16
N THR A 270 -4.36 19.39 13.09
CA THR A 270 -3.15 19.81 12.39
C THR A 270 -1.93 19.39 13.19
N VAL A 271 -1.01 18.66 12.56
CA VAL A 271 0.26 18.21 13.15
C VAL A 271 1.37 19.15 12.71
N SER A 272 2.24 19.53 13.64
CA SER A 272 3.49 20.26 13.36
C SER A 272 4.68 19.31 13.42
N SER A 273 5.59 19.43 12.46
CA SER A 273 6.81 18.61 12.41
C SER A 273 7.81 18.96 13.51
N SER A 274 7.79 20.20 14.01
CA SER A 274 8.64 20.70 15.09
C SER A 274 7.85 21.49 16.14
N ASN A 275 8.43 21.64 17.33
CA ASN A 275 7.84 22.44 18.43
C ASN A 275 8.23 23.94 18.35
N LEU A 276 9.08 24.34 17.40
CA LEU A 276 9.54 25.72 17.23
C LEU A 276 8.56 26.47 16.31
N PHE A 277 7.98 27.56 16.82
CA PHE A 277 6.86 28.31 16.21
C PHE A 277 7.08 28.85 14.78
N PHE A 278 8.31 28.81 14.24
CA PHE A 278 8.66 29.32 12.90
C PHE A 278 9.53 28.38 12.03
N LYS A 279 9.88 27.17 12.51
CA LYS A 279 10.79 26.23 11.80
C LYS A 279 10.14 24.85 11.56
N GLY A 280 8.83 24.79 11.33
CA GLY A 280 8.08 23.54 11.21
C GLY A 280 7.17 23.46 9.99
N SER A 281 7.08 22.27 9.39
CA SER A 281 6.01 21.96 8.44
C SER A 281 4.73 21.66 9.21
N ARG A 282 3.61 22.26 8.76
CA ARG A 282 2.27 21.92 9.26
C ARG A 282 1.55 21.07 8.23
N PHE A 283 0.84 20.06 8.71
CA PHE A 283 0.06 19.19 7.85
C PHE A 283 -1.19 18.72 8.57
N ARG A 284 -2.29 18.61 7.83
CA ARG A 284 -3.56 18.09 8.32
C ARG A 284 -4.09 17.14 7.26
N TYR A 285 -4.36 15.90 7.66
CA TYR A 285 -5.08 14.97 6.80
C TYR A 285 -6.52 15.48 6.60
N SER A 286 -7.05 15.37 5.38
CA SER A 286 -8.34 15.96 4.99
C SER A 286 -9.30 14.96 4.35
N GLY A 287 -9.05 13.65 4.50
CA GLY A 287 -9.93 12.59 4.02
C GLY A 287 -10.73 11.94 5.14
N LYS A 288 -11.54 10.94 4.77
CA LYS A 288 -12.27 10.10 5.73
C LYS A 288 -11.33 9.11 6.40
N VAL A 289 -11.65 8.73 7.63
CA VAL A 289 -10.91 7.67 8.33
C VAL A 289 -11.48 6.29 7.98
N ALA A 290 -10.73 5.21 8.20
CA ALA A 290 -11.09 3.85 7.79
C ALA A 290 -12.51 3.46 8.24
N LYS A 291 -12.88 3.79 9.49
CA LYS A 291 -14.21 3.51 10.05
C LYS A 291 -15.34 4.19 9.27
N GLU A 292 -15.18 5.47 8.94
CA GLU A 292 -16.15 6.23 8.14
C GLU A 292 -16.24 5.70 6.70
N VAL A 293 -15.11 5.29 6.12
CA VAL A 293 -15.07 4.67 4.79
C VAL A 293 -15.88 3.38 4.80
N MET A 294 -15.63 2.49 5.77
CA MET A 294 -16.38 1.22 5.91
C MET A 294 -17.88 1.46 6.11
N GLU A 295 -18.26 2.41 6.97
CA GLU A 295 -19.67 2.77 7.21
C GLU A 295 -20.36 3.34 5.96
N GLN A 296 -19.63 4.07 5.12
CA GLN A 296 -20.16 4.56 3.85
C GLN A 296 -20.26 3.45 2.81
N SER A 297 -19.23 2.61 2.69
CA SER A 297 -19.20 1.46 1.78
C SER A 297 -20.36 0.50 2.06
N ALA A 298 -20.69 0.26 3.33
CA ALA A 298 -21.81 -0.59 3.73
C ALA A 298 -23.17 -0.11 3.21
N LYS A 299 -23.31 1.17 2.83
CA LYS A 299 -24.55 1.77 2.30
C LYS A 299 -24.65 1.69 0.78
N ILE A 300 -23.62 1.21 0.08
CA ILE A 300 -23.64 1.10 -1.38
C ILE A 300 -24.70 0.07 -1.80
N LYS A 301 -25.62 0.51 -2.67
CA LYS A 301 -26.68 -0.30 -3.28
C LYS A 301 -26.70 -0.04 -4.78
N ARG A 302 -25.98 -0.86 -5.52
CA ARG A 302 -25.97 -0.89 -6.98
C ARG A 302 -25.45 -2.25 -7.45
N ASP A 303 -25.61 -2.52 -8.74
CA ASP A 303 -24.92 -3.63 -9.38
C ASP A 303 -23.41 -3.30 -9.51
N PRO A 304 -22.53 -4.28 -9.27
CA PRO A 304 -21.10 -4.09 -9.49
C PRO A 304 -20.81 -3.71 -10.95
N PRO A 305 -19.81 -2.83 -11.21
CA PRO A 305 -19.34 -2.60 -12.57
C PRO A 305 -18.71 -3.86 -13.16
N GLU A 306 -18.77 -4.00 -14.48
CA GLU A 306 -17.95 -4.99 -15.19
C GLU A 306 -16.46 -4.68 -15.00
N ILE A 307 -15.70 -5.73 -14.69
CA ILE A 307 -14.25 -5.69 -14.56
C ILE A 307 -13.67 -6.33 -15.81
N HIS A 308 -12.83 -5.59 -16.54
CA HIS A 308 -12.16 -6.05 -17.76
C HIS A 308 -10.70 -6.43 -17.49
#